data_AF-A0A4Q4QRL5-F1
#
_entry.id   AF-A0A4Q4QRL5-F1
#
_cell.length_a   1.000
_cell.length_b   1.000
_cell.length_c   1.000
_cell.angle_alpha   90.00
_cell.angle_beta   90.00
_cell.angle_gamma   90.00
#
_symmetry.space_group_name_H-M   'P 1'
#
loop_
_entity.id
_entity.type
_entity.pdbx_description
1 polymer ?
#
loop_
_entity_poly.entity_id
_entity_poly.type
_entity_poly.pdbx_seq_one_letter_code
_entity_poly.pdbx_strand_id
1 'polypeptide(L)'
;MEGLVWSLVEAVGGELVSQIAEGLVNGMKPEFLKTNEDKLMEELKVLQTKIDDLGKSAIEAIRKQKITSAADRVCADMIPMNTQQVHTASGTAIGKAQADLEGTPTEPLLPPQVSGSYKVNERVIAAFPIPKTQAIDAYNYGKSLWGRAAKIVVQLPTGQTDNYFLKVVSLGSIGRHMCEGEYESLKSIYAVSPSFVPQPYGWGQIDEGLAETYFLLAAFRDVGEQPADPVNLAAGLADMHQRSVSPTGKFGFHFSMCHARIAQAVDTWEGSWCTLYGQHLGHVMELAKLILQWPDFDVVCDLTLQKVVPRLLLPLQAEGRILKPCLLHGDCWDGNTAIEAKTGVAFVFDVCSFYGHNEYDIGNWRAPRHRLSSEAYIRNYKQNFPVSEPVEDWDARTLLYSLTFNIGNTIYIPGSQQRQIVFDDMHMLCHLFCPDELKAAMDKLKGDSTISESSQTGHPTMHQNDGFVEAEAQGNEEEEEWLL
;
A
#
# COMPACT_ATOMS: atom_id res chain seq x y z
N MET A 1 -3.21 0.45 -35.30
CA MET A 1 -4.27 -0.22 -34.52
C MET A 1 -4.79 -1.46 -35.23
N GLU A 2 -5.21 -1.38 -36.50
CA GLU A 2 -5.72 -2.55 -37.27
C GLU A 2 -4.74 -3.75 -37.36
N GLY A 3 -3.44 -3.51 -37.57
CA GLY A 3 -2.45 -4.61 -37.65
C GLY A 3 -2.17 -5.33 -36.31
N LEU A 4 -2.40 -4.66 -35.19
CA LEU A 4 -2.23 -5.22 -33.84
C LEU A 4 -3.42 -6.10 -33.46
N VAL A 5 -4.63 -5.71 -33.90
CA VAL A 5 -5.86 -6.50 -33.73
C VAL A 5 -5.76 -7.81 -34.51
N TRP A 6 -5.28 -7.77 -35.76
CA TRP A 6 -5.11 -8.98 -36.58
C TRP A 6 -4.08 -9.96 -36.01
N SER A 7 -2.96 -9.45 -35.48
CA SER A 7 -1.92 -10.28 -34.86
C SER A 7 -2.41 -10.97 -33.57
N LEU A 8 -3.32 -10.31 -32.83
CA LEU A 8 -3.96 -10.86 -31.63
C LEU A 8 -5.03 -11.91 -31.97
N VAL A 9 -5.79 -11.73 -33.05
CA VAL A 9 -6.80 -12.69 -33.50
C VAL A 9 -6.16 -13.99 -34.00
N GLU A 10 -5.06 -13.91 -34.77
CA GLU A 10 -4.31 -15.08 -35.22
C GLU A 10 -3.66 -15.85 -34.06
N ALA A 11 -3.22 -15.17 -33.00
CA ALA A 11 -2.56 -15.79 -31.86
C ALA A 11 -3.50 -16.60 -30.94
N VAL A 12 -4.81 -16.31 -30.94
CA VAL A 12 -5.76 -16.88 -29.95
C VAL A 12 -6.69 -17.97 -30.54
N GLY A 13 -6.68 -18.16 -31.86
CA GLY A 13 -7.17 -19.38 -32.52
C GLY A 13 -8.68 -19.63 -32.42
N GLY A 14 -9.52 -18.59 -32.51
CA GLY A 14 -10.98 -18.71 -32.49
C GLY A 14 -11.59 -18.66 -33.89
N GLU A 15 -11.97 -19.81 -34.44
CA GLU A 15 -12.51 -19.96 -35.81
C GLU A 15 -13.80 -19.14 -36.04
N LEU A 16 -14.59 -18.88 -34.99
CA LEU A 16 -15.79 -18.05 -35.02
C LEU A 16 -15.48 -16.53 -35.03
N VAL A 17 -14.38 -16.10 -34.40
CA VAL A 17 -13.95 -14.70 -34.36
C VAL A 17 -13.41 -14.26 -35.73
N SER A 18 -12.68 -15.16 -36.42
CA SER A 18 -12.27 -14.93 -37.82
C SER A 18 -13.48 -14.79 -38.76
N GLN A 19 -14.52 -15.61 -38.60
CA GLN A 19 -15.74 -15.53 -39.41
C GLN A 19 -16.54 -14.23 -39.17
N ILE A 20 -16.49 -13.68 -37.96
CA ILE A 20 -17.16 -12.42 -37.59
C ILE A 20 -16.35 -11.19 -38.04
N ALA A 21 -15.01 -11.25 -37.98
CA ALA A 21 -14.14 -10.22 -38.54
C ALA A 21 -14.30 -10.11 -40.07
N GLU A 22 -14.40 -11.24 -40.77
CA GLU A 22 -14.76 -11.28 -42.21
C GLU A 22 -16.19 -10.79 -42.47
N GLY A 23 -17.13 -11.05 -41.55
CA GLY A 23 -18.52 -10.60 -41.64
C GLY A 23 -18.74 -9.10 -41.43
N LEU A 24 -17.97 -8.48 -40.54
CA LEU A 24 -18.04 -7.04 -40.25
C LEU A 24 -17.43 -6.19 -41.37
N VAL A 25 -16.42 -6.71 -42.08
CA VAL A 25 -15.86 -6.07 -43.29
C VAL A 25 -16.82 -6.17 -44.49
N ASN A 26 -17.64 -7.22 -44.56
CA ASN A 26 -18.52 -7.50 -45.70
C ASN A 26 -20.02 -7.18 -45.47
N GLY A 27 -20.38 -6.60 -44.32
CA GLY A 27 -21.74 -6.16 -44.00
C GLY A 27 -22.72 -7.30 -43.66
N MET A 28 -22.61 -7.86 -42.45
CA MET A 28 -23.53 -8.88 -41.94
C MET A 28 -24.92 -8.35 -41.56
N LYS A 29 -25.95 -9.19 -41.76
CA LYS A 29 -27.34 -8.89 -41.41
C LYS A 29 -27.63 -9.09 -39.90
N PRO A 30 -28.45 -8.22 -39.27
CA PRO A 30 -28.71 -8.24 -37.82
C PRO A 30 -29.30 -9.54 -37.24
N GLU A 31 -29.92 -10.39 -38.08
CA GLU A 31 -30.54 -11.63 -37.59
C GLU A 31 -29.53 -12.70 -37.12
N PHE A 32 -28.28 -12.68 -37.63
CA PHE A 32 -27.25 -13.67 -37.25
C PHE A 32 -26.69 -13.45 -35.83
N LEU A 33 -26.49 -12.18 -35.44
CA LEU A 33 -26.02 -11.79 -34.11
C LEU A 33 -27.05 -12.14 -33.03
N LYS A 34 -28.34 -11.90 -33.32
CA LYS A 34 -29.45 -12.20 -32.39
C LYS A 34 -29.63 -13.70 -32.11
N THR A 35 -29.30 -14.57 -33.06
CA THR A 35 -29.54 -16.02 -32.91
C THR A 35 -28.38 -16.73 -32.20
N ASN A 36 -27.21 -16.08 -32.08
CA ASN A 36 -25.99 -16.67 -31.53
C ASN A 36 -25.39 -15.89 -30.34
N GLU A 37 -26.14 -14.94 -29.77
CA GLU A 37 -25.71 -13.99 -28.73
C GLU A 37 -25.09 -14.70 -27.51
N ASP A 38 -25.74 -15.72 -26.97
CA ASP A 38 -25.25 -16.48 -25.82
C ASP A 38 -23.93 -17.21 -26.10
N LYS A 39 -23.77 -17.74 -27.32
CA LYS A 39 -22.56 -18.45 -27.75
C LYS A 39 -21.39 -17.48 -27.96
N LEU A 40 -21.69 -16.29 -28.46
CA LEU A 40 -20.77 -15.17 -28.63
C LEU A 40 -20.25 -14.64 -27.29
N MET A 41 -21.15 -14.49 -26.31
CA MET A 41 -20.78 -14.04 -24.97
C MET A 41 -19.91 -15.06 -24.23
N GLU A 42 -20.14 -16.35 -24.44
CA GLU A 42 -19.30 -17.40 -23.84
C GLU A 42 -17.91 -17.45 -24.46
N GLU A 43 -17.78 -17.33 -25.77
CA GLU A 43 -16.46 -17.27 -26.42
C GLU A 43 -15.69 -15.99 -26.07
N LEU A 44 -16.38 -14.84 -25.92
CA LEU A 44 -15.76 -13.59 -25.45
C LEU A 44 -15.20 -13.73 -24.03
N LYS A 45 -15.89 -14.43 -23.13
CA LYS A 45 -15.37 -14.71 -21.78
C LYS A 45 -14.12 -15.58 -21.80
N VAL A 46 -14.10 -16.60 -22.66
CA VAL A 46 -12.93 -17.48 -22.83
C VAL A 46 -11.74 -16.69 -23.40
N LEU A 47 -11.98 -15.81 -24.36
CA LEU A 47 -10.97 -14.91 -24.94
C LEU A 47 -10.41 -13.92 -23.91
N GLN A 48 -11.29 -13.28 -23.12
CA GLN A 48 -10.88 -12.36 -22.06
C GLN A 48 -10.00 -13.08 -21.03
N THR A 49 -10.39 -14.28 -20.62
CA THR A 49 -9.62 -15.09 -19.65
C THR A 49 -8.21 -15.42 -20.20
N LYS A 50 -8.11 -15.80 -21.47
CA LYS A 50 -6.80 -16.08 -22.12
C LYS A 50 -5.92 -14.83 -22.25
N ILE A 51 -6.52 -13.67 -22.54
CA ILE A 51 -5.81 -12.38 -22.59
C ILE A 51 -5.28 -12.02 -21.20
N ASP A 52 -6.10 -12.20 -20.17
CA ASP A 52 -5.70 -11.92 -18.78
C ASP A 52 -4.58 -12.85 -18.31
N ASP A 53 -4.61 -14.13 -18.69
CA ASP A 53 -3.57 -15.10 -18.34
C ASP A 53 -2.26 -14.87 -19.12
N LEU A 54 -2.33 -14.45 -20.38
CA LEU A 54 -1.17 -14.01 -21.15
C LEU A 54 -0.57 -12.73 -20.56
N GLY A 55 -1.43 -11.77 -20.16
CA GLY A 55 -1.02 -10.55 -19.47
C GLY A 55 -0.31 -10.84 -18.15
N LYS A 56 -0.88 -11.71 -17.31
CA LYS A 56 -0.25 -12.16 -16.05
C LYS A 56 1.08 -12.87 -16.30
N SER A 57 1.15 -13.75 -17.29
CA SER A 57 2.37 -14.49 -17.62
C SER A 57 3.47 -13.57 -18.15
N ALA A 58 3.13 -12.59 -18.98
CA ALA A 58 4.06 -11.60 -19.50
C ALA A 58 4.54 -10.64 -18.39
N ILE A 59 3.64 -10.18 -17.52
CA ILE A 59 3.98 -9.35 -16.35
C ILE A 59 4.91 -10.14 -15.41
N GLU A 60 4.61 -11.41 -15.14
CA GLU A 60 5.42 -12.26 -14.26
C GLU A 60 6.80 -12.57 -14.87
N ALA A 61 6.88 -12.78 -16.19
CA ALA A 61 8.15 -12.97 -16.91
C ALA A 61 9.00 -11.69 -16.90
N ILE A 62 8.40 -10.52 -17.15
CA ILE A 62 9.06 -9.21 -17.08
C ILE A 62 9.50 -8.92 -15.64
N ARG A 63 8.65 -9.24 -14.65
CA ARG A 63 8.94 -9.10 -13.21
C ARG A 63 10.13 -9.96 -12.82
N LYS A 64 10.15 -11.25 -13.18
CA LYS A 64 11.29 -12.15 -12.92
C LYS A 64 12.57 -11.66 -13.61
N GLN A 65 12.51 -11.27 -14.87
CA GLN A 65 13.68 -10.83 -15.62
C GLN A 65 14.26 -9.50 -15.09
N LYS A 66 13.39 -8.55 -14.69
CA LYS A 66 13.81 -7.27 -14.10
C LYS A 66 14.32 -7.44 -12.66
N ILE A 67 13.66 -8.26 -11.83
CA ILE A 67 14.10 -8.56 -10.45
C ILE A 67 15.47 -9.25 -10.46
N THR A 68 15.69 -10.25 -11.32
CA THR A 68 17.00 -10.90 -11.45
C THR A 68 18.06 -9.89 -11.91
N SER A 69 17.77 -9.04 -12.91
CA SER A 69 18.74 -8.03 -13.35
C SER A 69 19.01 -6.91 -12.33
N ALA A 70 18.08 -6.63 -11.43
CA ALA A 70 18.23 -5.64 -10.37
C ALA A 70 19.00 -6.23 -9.18
N ALA A 71 18.67 -7.47 -8.77
CA ALA A 71 19.37 -8.20 -7.72
C ALA A 71 20.84 -8.49 -8.11
N ASP A 72 21.08 -8.87 -9.37
CA ASP A 72 22.43 -9.12 -9.89
C ASP A 72 23.26 -7.83 -9.98
N ARG A 73 22.64 -6.68 -10.30
CA ARG A 73 23.32 -5.37 -10.31
C ARG A 73 23.67 -4.88 -8.91
N VAL A 74 22.78 -5.08 -7.93
CA VAL A 74 23.06 -4.74 -6.52
C VAL A 74 24.16 -5.64 -5.94
N CYS A 75 24.28 -6.89 -6.38
CA CYS A 75 25.33 -7.81 -5.92
C CYS A 75 26.67 -7.65 -6.65
N ALA A 76 26.67 -7.31 -7.95
CA ALA A 76 27.88 -7.28 -8.77
C ALA A 76 28.74 -6.01 -8.59
N ASP A 77 28.14 -4.87 -8.20
CA ASP A 77 28.85 -3.58 -8.07
C ASP A 77 29.30 -3.24 -6.64
N MET A 78 29.32 -4.21 -5.71
CA MET A 78 29.84 -4.01 -4.35
C MET A 78 31.39 -3.92 -4.34
N ILE A 79 31.91 -2.79 -4.78
CA ILE A 79 33.26 -2.32 -4.39
C ILE A 79 33.19 -1.99 -2.88
N PRO A 80 34.15 -2.40 -2.04
CA PRO A 80 34.17 -1.99 -0.65
C PRO A 80 34.23 -0.45 -0.60
N MET A 81 33.14 0.18 -0.18
CA MET A 81 33.11 1.62 0.05
C MET A 81 34.14 1.93 1.13
N ASN A 82 35.18 2.64 0.71
CA ASN A 82 36.24 3.12 1.57
C ASN A 82 35.61 3.99 2.68
N THR A 83 35.91 3.69 3.93
CA THR A 83 35.50 4.49 5.10
C THR A 83 36.08 5.90 5.01
N GLN A 84 35.37 6.82 4.35
CA GLN A 84 35.66 8.25 4.40
C GLN A 84 34.36 9.07 4.51
N GLN A 85 34.39 9.94 5.54
CA GLN A 85 33.40 10.93 5.97
C GLN A 85 32.05 10.38 6.45
N VAL A 86 31.99 10.16 7.77
CA VAL A 86 30.74 10.12 8.54
C VAL A 86 30.11 11.50 8.45
N HIS A 87 29.26 11.73 7.45
CA HIS A 87 28.34 12.86 7.48
C HIS A 87 27.29 12.57 8.57
N THR A 88 27.34 13.33 9.66
CA THR A 88 26.33 13.27 10.72
C THR A 88 24.99 13.77 10.16
N ALA A 89 23.91 12.97 10.30
CA ALA A 89 22.57 13.28 9.78
C ALA A 89 21.82 14.39 10.54
N SER A 90 22.52 15.34 11.14
CA SER A 90 21.91 16.56 11.69
C SER A 90 21.50 17.48 10.54
N GLY A 91 20.37 17.17 9.89
CA GLY A 91 19.91 17.88 8.69
C GLY A 91 18.59 17.42 8.08
N THR A 92 18.00 16.30 8.53
CA THR A 92 16.71 15.79 8.02
C THR A 92 15.51 16.41 8.75
N ALA A 93 15.51 17.75 8.87
CA ALA A 93 14.34 18.48 9.31
C ALA A 93 13.22 18.38 8.26
N ILE A 94 11.98 18.64 8.67
CA ILE A 94 10.83 18.70 7.75
C ILE A 94 11.15 19.69 6.61
N GLY A 95 11.02 19.22 5.37
CA GLY A 95 11.30 20.02 4.18
C GLY A 95 10.34 21.20 4.04
N LYS A 96 10.73 22.24 3.29
CA LYS A 96 9.92 23.46 3.13
C LYS A 96 8.52 23.16 2.58
N ALA A 97 8.40 22.32 1.54
CA ALA A 97 7.11 21.95 0.97
C ALA A 97 6.19 21.28 2.01
N GLN A 98 6.75 20.43 2.86
CA GLN A 98 6.01 19.75 3.92
C GLN A 98 5.63 20.72 5.04
N ALA A 99 6.52 21.62 5.45
CA ALA A 99 6.22 22.62 6.47
C ALA A 99 5.18 23.66 6.03
N ASP A 100 5.15 24.00 4.73
CA ASP A 100 4.18 24.93 4.16
C ASP A 100 2.80 24.29 3.99
N LEU A 101 2.74 22.97 3.75
CA LEU A 101 1.50 22.22 3.47
C LEU A 101 0.90 21.55 4.70
N GLU A 102 1.73 20.94 5.54
CA GLU A 102 1.29 20.07 6.63
C GLU A 102 1.39 20.75 7.98
N GLY A 103 0.40 20.48 8.81
CA GLY A 103 0.43 20.73 10.24
C GLY A 103 -0.29 19.61 10.96
N THR A 104 0.10 19.37 12.21
CA THR A 104 -0.56 18.36 13.04
C THR A 104 -2.01 18.75 13.29
N PRO A 105 -2.99 17.93 12.85
CA PRO A 105 -4.39 18.23 13.06
C PRO A 105 -4.72 18.37 14.54
N THR A 106 -5.44 19.44 14.90
CA THR A 106 -5.84 19.73 16.28
C THR A 106 -7.28 19.34 16.58
N GLU A 107 -8.11 19.18 15.55
CA GLU A 107 -9.51 18.80 15.75
C GLU A 107 -9.61 17.38 16.36
N PRO A 108 -10.62 17.10 17.20
CA PRO A 108 -10.80 15.77 17.75
C PRO A 108 -11.13 14.75 16.65
N LEU A 109 -10.45 13.60 16.66
CA LEU A 109 -10.92 12.43 15.90
C LEU A 109 -12.11 11.85 16.64
N LEU A 110 -13.29 11.94 16.03
CA LEU A 110 -14.51 11.41 16.63
C LEU A 110 -14.52 9.88 16.51
N PRO A 111 -14.84 9.15 17.60
CA PRO A 111 -14.97 7.71 17.53
C PRO A 111 -16.01 7.28 16.48
N PRO A 112 -15.77 6.18 15.74
CA PRO A 112 -16.70 5.67 14.75
C PRO A 112 -18.05 5.35 15.38
N GLN A 113 -19.12 5.80 14.71
CA GLN A 113 -20.50 5.62 15.14
C GLN A 113 -21.20 4.55 14.30
N VAL A 114 -22.26 3.96 14.87
CA VAL A 114 -23.18 3.11 14.13
C VAL A 114 -24.14 3.97 13.31
N SER A 115 -24.50 3.54 12.11
CA SER A 115 -25.47 4.23 11.25
C SER A 115 -26.26 3.27 10.37
N GLY A 116 -27.57 3.50 10.27
CA GLY A 116 -28.48 2.67 9.48
C GLY A 116 -28.48 1.19 9.87
N SER A 117 -29.29 0.38 9.19
CA SER A 117 -29.22 -1.07 9.31
C SER A 117 -28.23 -1.67 8.30
N TYR A 118 -27.66 -2.81 8.63
CA TYR A 118 -26.80 -3.59 7.76
C TYR A 118 -27.36 -5.00 7.60
N LYS A 119 -27.38 -5.52 6.37
CA LYS A 119 -27.80 -6.90 6.11
C LYS A 119 -26.58 -7.82 6.09
N VAL A 120 -26.46 -8.70 7.08
CA VAL A 120 -25.35 -9.66 7.18
C VAL A 120 -25.54 -10.78 6.16
N ASN A 121 -24.50 -11.07 5.37
CA ASN A 121 -24.50 -12.16 4.39
C ASN A 121 -24.40 -13.53 5.09
N GLU A 122 -25.06 -14.57 4.55
CA GLU A 122 -25.07 -15.92 5.12
C GLU A 122 -23.66 -16.53 5.25
N ARG A 123 -22.74 -16.21 4.33
CA ARG A 123 -21.35 -16.68 4.41
C ARG A 123 -20.58 -16.03 5.56
N VAL A 124 -20.94 -14.81 5.96
CA VAL A 124 -20.39 -14.17 7.17
C VAL A 124 -20.92 -14.86 8.42
N ILE A 125 -22.23 -15.18 8.46
CA ILE A 125 -22.84 -15.91 9.58
C ILE A 125 -22.20 -17.29 9.74
N ALA A 126 -21.93 -17.98 8.62
CA ALA A 126 -21.25 -19.28 8.62
C ALA A 126 -19.80 -19.21 9.17
N ALA A 127 -19.19 -18.02 9.13
CA ALA A 127 -17.84 -17.78 9.65
C ALA A 127 -17.79 -17.38 11.13
N PHE A 128 -18.94 -17.31 11.82
CA PHE A 128 -18.95 -17.03 13.27
C PHE A 128 -18.17 -18.10 14.04
N PRO A 129 -17.30 -17.69 14.99
CA PRO A 129 -16.38 -18.61 15.67
C PRO A 129 -17.10 -19.60 16.61
N ILE A 130 -18.32 -19.26 17.06
CA ILE A 130 -19.13 -20.09 17.95
C ILE A 130 -20.29 -20.67 17.15
N PRO A 131 -20.41 -22.01 17.02
CA PRO A 131 -21.50 -22.65 16.30
C PRO A 131 -22.87 -22.29 16.91
N LYS A 132 -23.89 -22.14 16.06
CA LYS A 132 -25.27 -21.77 16.43
C LYS A 132 -25.43 -20.34 16.98
N THR A 133 -24.42 -19.49 16.88
CA THR A 133 -24.56 -18.05 17.10
C THR A 133 -25.49 -17.44 16.06
N GLN A 134 -26.39 -16.56 16.50
CA GLN A 134 -27.38 -15.90 15.65
C GLN A 134 -27.07 -14.41 15.52
N ALA A 135 -27.02 -13.87 14.31
CA ALA A 135 -27.02 -12.42 14.11
C ALA A 135 -28.43 -11.89 14.43
N ILE A 136 -28.54 -11.03 15.44
CA ILE A 136 -29.83 -10.47 15.88
C ILE A 136 -30.02 -9.02 15.43
N ASP A 137 -28.93 -8.27 15.23
CA ASP A 137 -28.95 -6.95 14.63
C ASP A 137 -27.61 -6.65 13.95
N ALA A 138 -27.57 -5.71 13.03
CA ALA A 138 -26.33 -5.20 12.47
C ALA A 138 -26.51 -3.78 11.92
N TYR A 139 -25.44 -2.99 12.02
CA TYR A 139 -25.42 -1.58 11.63
C TYR A 139 -24.18 -1.27 10.80
N ASN A 140 -24.25 -0.30 9.88
CA ASN A 140 -23.02 0.23 9.29
C ASN A 140 -22.20 0.88 10.41
N TYR A 141 -20.87 0.87 10.27
CA TYR A 141 -19.99 1.33 11.33
C TYR A 141 -18.78 2.06 10.76
N GLY A 142 -18.60 3.31 11.16
CA GLY A 142 -17.48 4.14 10.72
C GLY A 142 -17.44 4.37 9.19
N LYS A 143 -16.29 4.82 8.71
CA LYS A 143 -15.98 4.99 7.28
C LYS A 143 -14.78 4.12 6.93
N SER A 144 -14.75 3.55 5.74
CA SER A 144 -13.61 2.82 5.20
C SER A 144 -13.40 3.24 3.74
N LEU A 145 -12.18 3.67 3.40
CA LEU A 145 -11.89 4.25 2.08
C LEU A 145 -12.12 3.26 0.92
N TRP A 146 -11.89 1.97 1.18
CA TRP A 146 -11.88 0.92 0.15
C TRP A 146 -13.03 -0.09 0.28
N GLY A 147 -13.95 0.13 1.23
CA GLY A 147 -14.97 -0.86 1.57
C GLY A 147 -15.96 -0.36 2.62
N ARG A 148 -16.86 -1.24 3.03
CA ARG A 148 -17.86 -0.97 4.08
C ARG A 148 -17.44 -1.67 5.37
N ALA A 149 -17.77 -1.07 6.50
CA ALA A 149 -17.62 -1.69 7.80
C ALA A 149 -18.96 -1.76 8.53
N ALA A 150 -19.12 -2.77 9.38
CA ALA A 150 -20.35 -3.02 10.12
C ALA A 150 -20.07 -3.57 11.53
N LYS A 151 -20.96 -3.21 12.46
CA LYS A 151 -21.09 -3.85 13.77
C LYS A 151 -22.20 -4.89 13.68
N ILE A 152 -21.89 -6.14 14.00
CA ILE A 152 -22.85 -7.24 14.08
C ILE A 152 -23.12 -7.52 15.55
N VAL A 153 -24.36 -7.40 15.98
CA VAL A 153 -24.82 -7.84 17.30
C VAL A 153 -25.30 -9.27 17.19
N VAL A 154 -24.72 -10.16 17.99
CA VAL A 154 -25.03 -11.59 17.96
C VAL A 154 -25.57 -12.08 19.29
N GLN A 155 -26.41 -13.11 19.24
CA GLN A 155 -26.80 -13.92 20.39
C GLN A 155 -26.08 -15.26 20.32
N LEU A 156 -25.31 -15.56 21.37
CA LEU A 156 -24.61 -16.82 21.54
C LEU A 156 -25.58 -17.95 21.95
N PRO A 157 -25.20 -19.24 21.79
CA PRO A 157 -26.03 -20.37 22.23
C PRO A 157 -26.38 -20.37 23.72
N THR A 158 -25.60 -19.65 24.54
CA THR A 158 -25.84 -19.44 25.97
C THR A 158 -26.96 -18.43 26.25
N GLY A 159 -27.45 -17.72 25.23
CA GLY A 159 -28.40 -16.61 25.34
C GLY A 159 -27.77 -15.24 25.57
N GLN A 160 -26.46 -15.18 25.85
CA GLN A 160 -25.71 -13.93 26.00
C GLN A 160 -25.51 -13.22 24.66
N THR A 161 -25.34 -11.90 24.69
CA THR A 161 -25.02 -11.10 23.50
C THR A 161 -23.52 -10.82 23.40
N ASP A 162 -23.04 -10.73 22.17
CA ASP A 162 -21.66 -10.31 21.84
C ASP A 162 -21.67 -9.47 20.55
N ASN A 163 -20.52 -8.89 20.17
CA ASN A 163 -20.38 -8.07 18.97
C ASN A 163 -19.20 -8.50 18.10
N TYR A 164 -19.41 -8.51 16.78
CA TYR A 164 -18.35 -8.70 15.80
C TYR A 164 -18.18 -7.48 14.89
N PHE A 165 -16.95 -7.22 14.51
CA PHE A 165 -16.60 -6.26 13.47
C PHE A 165 -16.52 -6.98 12.13
N LEU A 166 -17.17 -6.40 11.12
CA LEU A 166 -17.17 -6.90 9.75
C LEU A 166 -16.64 -5.81 8.84
N LYS A 167 -15.67 -6.15 7.99
CA LYS A 167 -15.19 -5.34 6.87
C LYS A 167 -15.52 -6.04 5.57
N VAL A 168 -16.02 -5.31 4.58
CA VAL A 168 -16.44 -5.84 3.27
C VAL A 168 -15.85 -5.00 2.15
N VAL A 169 -15.17 -5.66 1.20
CA VAL A 169 -14.43 -5.01 0.11
C VAL A 169 -14.85 -5.59 -1.23
N SER A 170 -15.37 -4.74 -2.13
CA SER A 170 -15.89 -5.11 -3.46
C SER A 170 -14.93 -4.67 -4.58
N LEU A 171 -13.64 -4.99 -4.43
CA LEU A 171 -12.56 -4.62 -5.36
C LEU A 171 -11.95 -5.86 -6.07
N GLY A 172 -12.74 -6.92 -6.22
CA GLY A 172 -12.30 -8.17 -6.84
C GLY A 172 -11.05 -8.76 -6.23
N SER A 173 -10.09 -9.15 -7.06
CA SER A 173 -8.83 -9.73 -6.60
C SER A 173 -8.06 -8.84 -5.63
N ILE A 174 -8.14 -7.51 -5.73
CA ILE A 174 -7.55 -6.59 -4.74
C ILE A 174 -8.26 -6.72 -3.40
N GLY A 175 -9.59 -6.79 -3.40
CA GLY A 175 -10.38 -6.98 -2.19
C GLY A 175 -10.07 -8.31 -1.49
N ARG A 176 -9.80 -9.36 -2.26
CA ARG A 176 -9.29 -10.63 -1.71
C ARG A 176 -7.97 -10.43 -0.95
N HIS A 177 -6.98 -9.82 -1.59
CA HIS A 177 -5.65 -9.62 -0.98
C HIS A 177 -5.72 -8.73 0.26
N MET A 178 -6.58 -7.71 0.26
CA MET A 178 -6.83 -6.86 1.44
C MET A 178 -7.38 -7.69 2.61
N CYS A 179 -8.47 -8.44 2.41
CA CYS A 179 -9.10 -9.19 3.49
C CYS A 179 -8.23 -10.36 3.99
N GLU A 180 -7.62 -11.13 3.08
CA GLU A 180 -6.73 -12.26 3.40
C GLU A 180 -5.45 -11.76 4.09
N GLY A 181 -4.87 -10.68 3.59
CA GLY A 181 -3.65 -10.08 4.15
C GLY A 181 -3.85 -9.49 5.54
N GLU A 182 -4.94 -8.75 5.76
CA GLU A 182 -5.28 -8.20 7.08
C GLU A 182 -5.61 -9.33 8.07
N TYR A 183 -6.30 -10.39 7.64
CA TYR A 183 -6.55 -11.57 8.48
C TYR A 183 -5.25 -12.22 8.96
N GLU A 184 -4.31 -12.50 8.06
CA GLU A 184 -3.03 -13.12 8.40
C GLU A 184 -2.14 -12.19 9.26
N SER A 185 -2.24 -10.88 9.05
CA SER A 185 -1.57 -9.85 9.86
C SER A 185 -2.11 -9.82 11.29
N LEU A 186 -3.44 -9.68 11.44
CA LEU A 186 -4.11 -9.73 12.75
C LEU A 186 -3.80 -11.03 13.47
N LYS A 187 -3.78 -12.16 12.77
CA LYS A 187 -3.51 -13.47 13.37
C LYS A 187 -2.09 -13.56 13.90
N SER A 188 -1.13 -13.02 13.15
CA SER A 188 0.28 -12.96 13.55
C SER A 188 0.48 -12.06 14.77
N ILE A 189 -0.12 -10.87 14.77
CA ILE A 189 -0.02 -9.96 15.91
C ILE A 189 -0.76 -10.52 17.12
N TYR A 190 -1.97 -11.04 16.96
CA TYR A 190 -2.77 -11.59 18.06
C TYR A 190 -2.06 -12.76 18.75
N ALA A 191 -1.34 -13.60 18.02
CA ALA A 191 -0.53 -14.68 18.61
C ALA A 191 0.58 -14.17 19.54
N VAL A 192 1.10 -12.96 19.29
CA VAL A 192 2.11 -12.31 20.13
C VAL A 192 1.44 -11.46 21.20
N SER A 193 0.51 -10.58 20.84
CA SER A 193 -0.06 -9.55 21.70
C SER A 193 -1.61 -9.51 21.60
N PRO A 194 -2.32 -10.48 22.23
CA PRO A 194 -3.77 -10.63 22.08
C PRO A 194 -4.61 -9.42 22.51
N SER A 195 -4.11 -8.61 23.44
CA SER A 195 -4.80 -7.40 23.90
C SER A 195 -4.57 -6.19 23.01
N PHE A 196 -3.56 -6.22 22.14
CA PHE A 196 -3.13 -5.07 21.34
C PHE A 196 -3.82 -4.99 19.98
N VAL A 197 -4.50 -6.05 19.54
CA VAL A 197 -5.28 -6.08 18.29
C VAL A 197 -6.63 -6.79 18.48
N PRO A 198 -7.61 -6.54 17.60
CA PRO A 198 -8.81 -7.36 17.50
C PRO A 198 -8.46 -8.81 17.18
N GLN A 199 -9.16 -9.76 17.80
CA GLN A 199 -9.03 -11.17 17.44
C GLN A 199 -9.62 -11.41 16.05
N PRO A 200 -8.87 -11.93 15.07
CA PRO A 200 -9.44 -12.30 13.78
C PRO A 200 -10.19 -13.62 13.90
N TYR A 201 -11.37 -13.70 13.26
CA TYR A 201 -12.20 -14.91 13.24
C TYR A 201 -12.23 -15.59 11.88
N GLY A 202 -12.27 -14.83 10.80
CA GLY A 202 -12.24 -15.40 9.46
C GLY A 202 -12.28 -14.35 8.36
N TRP A 203 -12.06 -14.80 7.14
CA TRP A 203 -12.25 -14.00 5.93
C TRP A 203 -12.79 -14.92 4.83
N GLY A 204 -13.33 -14.35 3.76
CA GLY A 204 -13.79 -15.14 2.62
C GLY A 204 -14.50 -14.32 1.57
N GLN A 205 -14.98 -14.99 0.52
CA GLN A 205 -15.82 -14.37 -0.51
C GLN A 205 -17.29 -14.41 -0.10
N ILE A 206 -18.03 -13.33 -0.34
CA ILE A 206 -19.48 -13.28 -0.21
C ILE A 206 -20.15 -13.22 -1.59
N ASP A 207 -21.33 -13.81 -1.68
CA ASP A 207 -22.19 -13.72 -2.85
C ASP A 207 -23.03 -12.43 -2.74
N GLU A 208 -22.47 -11.30 -3.16
CA GLU A 208 -23.15 -10.01 -3.15
C GLU A 208 -22.95 -9.28 -4.49
N GLY A 209 -24.03 -9.16 -5.28
CA GLY A 209 -24.01 -8.46 -6.56
C GLY A 209 -23.19 -9.17 -7.65
N LEU A 210 -22.77 -8.39 -8.65
CA LEU A 210 -21.96 -8.86 -9.78
C LEU A 210 -20.45 -8.75 -9.53
N ALA A 211 -20.04 -7.92 -8.57
CA ALA A 211 -18.64 -7.70 -8.26
C ALA A 211 -18.13 -8.76 -7.26
N GLU A 212 -16.96 -9.33 -7.53
CA GLU A 212 -16.26 -10.17 -6.58
C GLU A 212 -16.01 -9.39 -5.28
N THR A 213 -16.64 -9.85 -4.19
CA THR A 213 -16.67 -9.17 -2.90
C THR A 213 -16.17 -10.10 -1.80
N TYR A 214 -15.31 -9.57 -0.95
CA TYR A 214 -14.66 -10.31 0.12
C TYR A 214 -14.93 -9.66 1.48
N PHE A 215 -14.86 -10.45 2.54
CA PHE A 215 -15.05 -9.99 3.91
C PHE A 215 -13.88 -10.37 4.83
N LEU A 216 -13.71 -9.59 5.89
CA LEU A 216 -12.93 -9.90 7.08
C LEU A 216 -13.86 -9.80 8.30
N LEU A 217 -13.81 -10.79 9.19
CA LEU A 217 -14.54 -10.86 10.44
C LEU A 217 -13.57 -10.90 11.61
N ALA A 218 -13.75 -9.99 12.58
CA ALA A 218 -12.93 -9.89 13.78
C ALA A 218 -13.75 -9.54 15.03
N ALA A 219 -13.12 -9.60 16.20
CA ALA A 219 -13.70 -9.12 17.45
C ALA A 219 -14.03 -7.63 17.35
N PHE A 220 -15.22 -7.24 17.81
CA PHE A 220 -15.57 -5.83 17.90
C PHE A 220 -14.93 -5.19 19.13
N ARG A 221 -14.20 -4.09 18.93
CA ARG A 221 -13.62 -3.28 20.00
C ARG A 221 -14.33 -1.93 20.02
N ASP A 222 -14.97 -1.58 21.13
CA ASP A 222 -15.62 -0.26 21.27
C ASP A 222 -14.52 0.81 21.38
N VAL A 223 -14.37 1.67 20.38
CA VAL A 223 -13.42 2.80 20.37
C VAL A 223 -13.87 3.87 21.37
N GLY A 224 -13.00 4.21 22.33
CA GLY A 224 -13.22 5.29 23.29
C GLY A 224 -12.52 6.57 22.89
N GLU A 225 -11.18 6.53 22.84
CA GLU A 225 -10.33 7.65 22.41
C GLU A 225 -9.52 7.25 21.18
N GLN A 226 -9.30 8.19 20.27
CA GLN A 226 -8.54 7.98 19.04
C GLN A 226 -7.75 9.26 18.69
N PRO A 227 -6.44 9.19 18.39
CA PRO A 227 -5.57 8.00 18.48
C PRO A 227 -5.37 7.51 19.92
N ALA A 228 -4.72 6.35 20.07
CA ALA A 228 -4.25 5.89 21.37
C ALA A 228 -3.23 6.88 21.96
N ASP A 229 -3.17 7.03 23.29
CA ASP A 229 -2.25 7.96 23.91
C ASP A 229 -0.76 7.57 23.71
N PRO A 230 0.18 8.53 23.74
CA PRO A 230 1.58 8.27 23.45
C PRO A 230 2.26 7.23 24.34
N VAL A 231 1.85 7.10 25.60
CA VAL A 231 2.50 6.20 26.56
C VAL A 231 2.09 4.77 26.27
N ASN A 232 0.77 4.53 26.22
CA ASN A 232 0.25 3.17 26.05
C ASN A 232 0.45 2.65 24.63
N LEU A 233 0.33 3.50 23.60
CA LEU A 233 0.61 3.08 22.22
C LEU A 233 2.08 2.67 22.06
N ALA A 234 3.00 3.50 22.52
CA ALA A 234 4.43 3.22 22.42
C ALA A 234 4.84 1.96 23.18
N ALA A 235 4.31 1.75 24.39
CA ALA A 235 4.57 0.56 25.17
C ALA A 235 4.04 -0.70 24.48
N GLY A 236 2.80 -0.69 23.98
CA GLY A 236 2.20 -1.83 23.27
C GLY A 236 2.93 -2.18 21.97
N LEU A 237 3.29 -1.16 21.17
CA LEU A 237 4.01 -1.35 19.91
C LEU A 237 5.43 -1.89 20.16
N ALA A 238 6.16 -1.31 21.11
CA ALA A 238 7.50 -1.77 21.47
C ALA A 238 7.49 -3.19 22.05
N ASP A 239 6.50 -3.54 22.87
CA ASP A 239 6.33 -4.89 23.41
C ASP A 239 6.06 -5.92 22.29
N MET A 240 5.16 -5.60 21.34
CA MET A 240 4.92 -6.42 20.15
C MET A 240 6.22 -6.66 19.35
N HIS A 241 6.98 -5.58 19.08
CA HIS A 241 8.26 -5.67 18.38
C HIS A 241 9.27 -6.53 19.14
N GLN A 242 9.35 -6.41 20.47
CA GLN A 242 10.29 -7.17 21.30
C GLN A 242 9.94 -8.64 21.45
N ARG A 243 8.64 -8.98 21.60
CA ARG A 243 8.21 -10.37 21.82
C ARG A 243 8.00 -11.16 20.53
N SER A 244 7.81 -10.49 19.40
CA SER A 244 7.66 -11.18 18.11
C SER A 244 8.91 -11.97 17.71
N VAL A 245 8.72 -13.10 17.05
CA VAL A 245 9.81 -13.95 16.53
C VAL A 245 9.44 -14.35 15.11
N SER A 246 10.30 -13.99 14.14
CA SER A 246 10.11 -14.43 12.76
C SER A 246 10.11 -15.95 12.68
N PRO A 247 9.13 -16.58 12.01
CA PRO A 247 9.04 -18.04 11.91
C PRO A 247 10.23 -18.67 11.16
N THR A 248 10.96 -17.86 10.39
CA THR A 248 12.14 -18.29 9.62
C THR A 248 13.45 -17.71 10.15
N GLY A 249 13.38 -16.81 11.15
CA GLY A 249 14.50 -15.97 11.58
C GLY A 249 14.93 -14.91 10.56
N LYS A 250 14.18 -14.74 9.47
CA LYS A 250 14.45 -13.79 8.37
C LYS A 250 13.40 -12.68 8.31
N PHE A 251 13.66 -11.65 7.51
CA PHE A 251 12.71 -10.58 7.19
C PHE A 251 11.73 -11.04 6.11
N GLY A 252 10.49 -10.52 6.18
CA GLY A 252 9.44 -10.75 5.20
C GLY A 252 8.18 -11.35 5.80
N PHE A 253 7.34 -11.93 4.95
CA PHE A 253 6.05 -12.52 5.33
C PHE A 253 5.67 -13.66 4.40
N HIS A 254 4.75 -14.52 4.82
CA HIS A 254 4.26 -15.63 3.99
C HIS A 254 3.21 -15.20 2.96
N PHE A 255 2.78 -13.95 2.99
CA PHE A 255 1.72 -13.41 2.13
C PHE A 255 1.99 -11.96 1.75
N SER A 256 1.66 -11.57 0.52
CA SER A 256 1.73 -10.18 0.07
C SER A 256 0.42 -9.47 0.42
N MET A 257 0.42 -8.74 1.54
CA MET A 257 -0.73 -7.91 1.94
C MET A 257 -0.69 -6.52 1.27
N CYS A 258 -1.74 -5.72 1.46
CA CYS A 258 -1.86 -4.40 0.85
C CYS A 258 -1.67 -3.27 1.86
N HIS A 259 -0.89 -2.24 1.49
CA HIS A 259 -0.97 -0.90 2.09
C HIS A 259 -1.64 0.04 1.08
N ALA A 260 -2.79 0.62 1.47
CA ALA A 260 -3.76 1.15 0.51
C ALA A 260 -4.04 0.11 -0.60
N ARG A 261 -3.78 0.43 -1.87
CA ARG A 261 -3.94 -0.48 -3.01
C ARG A 261 -2.62 -1.09 -3.51
N ILE A 262 -1.52 -0.93 -2.76
CA ILE A 262 -0.21 -1.47 -3.10
C ILE A 262 -0.05 -2.83 -2.47
N ALA A 263 0.07 -3.88 -3.29
CA ALA A 263 0.57 -5.17 -2.83
C ALA A 263 2.02 -5.03 -2.39
N GLN A 264 2.30 -5.21 -1.11
CA GLN A 264 3.65 -5.01 -0.57
C GLN A 264 4.55 -6.16 -1.03
N ALA A 265 5.65 -5.82 -1.72
CA ALA A 265 6.67 -6.80 -2.12
C ALA A 265 7.51 -7.28 -0.92
N VAL A 266 6.86 -8.01 -0.01
CA VAL A 266 7.43 -8.56 1.24
C VAL A 266 7.10 -10.05 1.42
N ASP A 267 6.50 -10.69 0.43
CA ASP A 267 6.09 -12.11 0.41
C ASP A 267 7.24 -13.08 0.13
N THR A 268 8.44 -12.70 0.56
CA THR A 268 9.69 -13.45 0.44
C THR A 268 10.37 -13.53 1.80
N TRP A 269 11.40 -14.37 1.94
CA TRP A 269 12.16 -14.47 3.20
C TRP A 269 13.64 -14.12 2.97
N GLU A 270 14.03 -12.95 3.44
CA GLU A 270 15.34 -12.36 3.18
C GLU A 270 16.19 -12.25 4.45
N GLY A 271 17.48 -12.60 4.35
CA GLY A 271 18.42 -12.47 5.47
C GLY A 271 18.88 -11.03 5.73
N SER A 272 18.75 -10.17 4.72
CA SER A 272 19.17 -8.76 4.74
C SER A 272 17.95 -7.86 4.71
N TRP A 273 17.81 -7.00 5.72
CA TRP A 273 16.76 -5.98 5.76
C TRP A 273 16.92 -4.99 4.62
N CYS A 274 18.17 -4.60 4.31
CA CYS A 274 18.47 -3.75 3.16
C CYS A 274 17.91 -4.32 1.85
N THR A 275 18.01 -5.64 1.66
CA THR A 275 17.52 -6.32 0.46
C THR A 275 16.00 -6.29 0.40
N LEU A 276 15.31 -6.74 1.46
CA LEU A 276 13.85 -6.77 1.48
C LEU A 276 13.26 -5.36 1.34
N TYR A 277 13.75 -4.41 2.14
CA TYR A 277 13.26 -3.04 2.09
C TYR A 277 13.54 -2.38 0.74
N GLY A 278 14.72 -2.59 0.15
CA GLY A 278 15.04 -2.10 -1.19
C GLY A 278 14.11 -2.66 -2.28
N GLN A 279 13.79 -3.96 -2.22
CA GLN A 279 12.81 -4.58 -3.11
C GLN A 279 11.41 -3.97 -2.92
N HIS A 280 10.99 -3.80 -1.66
CA HIS A 280 9.69 -3.22 -1.32
C HIS A 280 9.55 -1.76 -1.75
N LEU A 281 10.48 -0.90 -1.35
CA LEU A 281 10.51 0.52 -1.75
C LEU A 281 10.62 0.65 -3.27
N GLY A 282 11.46 -0.16 -3.92
CA GLY A 282 11.60 -0.17 -5.37
C GLY A 282 10.29 -0.52 -6.08
N HIS A 283 9.53 -1.50 -5.56
CA HIS A 283 8.21 -1.81 -6.09
C HIS A 283 7.25 -0.61 -5.99
N VAL A 284 7.21 0.05 -4.83
CA VAL A 284 6.37 1.25 -4.60
C VAL A 284 6.77 2.39 -5.54
N MET A 285 8.07 2.62 -5.72
CA MET A 285 8.60 3.64 -6.63
C MET A 285 8.25 3.36 -8.08
N GLU A 286 8.37 2.12 -8.56
CA GLU A 286 8.01 1.77 -9.95
C GLU A 286 6.53 2.04 -10.24
N LEU A 287 5.63 1.76 -9.29
CA LEU A 287 4.22 2.17 -9.42
C LEU A 287 4.07 3.68 -9.52
N ALA A 288 4.82 4.43 -8.71
CA ALA A 288 4.79 5.89 -8.73
C ALA A 288 5.36 6.48 -10.02
N LYS A 289 6.45 5.95 -10.57
CA LYS A 289 7.02 6.40 -11.85
C LYS A 289 6.02 6.31 -12.99
N LEU A 290 5.24 5.22 -13.05
CA LEU A 290 4.19 5.01 -14.06
C LEU A 290 3.07 6.07 -13.98
N ILE A 291 2.76 6.54 -12.78
CA ILE A 291 1.67 7.49 -12.52
C ILE A 291 2.16 8.94 -12.64
N LEU A 292 3.30 9.25 -12.05
CA LEU A 292 3.82 10.61 -11.93
C LEU A 292 4.52 11.09 -13.20
N GLN A 293 5.13 10.18 -13.97
CA GLN A 293 5.85 10.45 -15.22
C GLN A 293 6.75 11.69 -15.11
N TRP A 294 7.61 11.69 -14.10
CA TRP A 294 8.42 12.86 -13.73
C TRP A 294 9.92 12.50 -13.77
N PRO A 295 10.67 12.93 -14.79
CA PRO A 295 12.05 12.51 -14.98
C PRO A 295 13.00 12.83 -13.81
N ASP A 296 12.88 13.99 -13.17
CA ASP A 296 13.70 14.31 -11.98
C ASP A 296 13.38 13.36 -10.81
N PHE A 297 12.10 12.97 -10.65
CA PHE A 297 11.67 11.99 -9.64
C PHE A 297 12.28 10.61 -9.91
N ASP A 298 12.35 10.20 -11.16
CA ASP A 298 12.96 8.91 -11.54
C ASP A 298 14.45 8.87 -11.15
N VAL A 299 15.17 9.99 -11.33
CA VAL A 299 16.58 10.13 -10.92
C VAL A 299 16.75 9.94 -9.41
N VAL A 300 15.95 10.65 -8.59
CA VAL A 300 16.07 10.52 -7.13
C VAL A 300 15.58 9.16 -6.62
N CYS A 301 14.62 8.51 -7.29
CA CYS A 301 14.24 7.13 -6.98
C CYS A 301 15.43 6.17 -7.18
N ASP A 302 16.07 6.25 -8.35
CA ASP A 302 17.18 5.36 -8.70
C ASP A 302 18.37 5.54 -7.76
N LEU A 303 18.74 6.79 -7.44
CA LEU A 303 19.81 7.09 -6.48
C LEU A 303 19.43 6.68 -5.05
N THR A 304 18.17 6.86 -4.64
CA THR A 304 17.71 6.42 -3.33
C THR A 304 17.88 4.91 -3.17
N LEU A 305 17.47 4.12 -4.17
CA LEU A 305 17.61 2.66 -4.13
C LEU A 305 19.06 2.20 -4.23
N GLN A 306 19.88 2.81 -5.09
CA GLN A 306 21.25 2.36 -5.36
C GLN A 306 22.27 2.84 -4.34
N LYS A 307 22.04 3.99 -3.69
CA LYS A 307 23.02 4.65 -2.83
C LYS A 307 22.52 4.82 -1.40
N VAL A 308 21.34 5.44 -1.23
CA VAL A 308 20.81 5.79 0.10
C VAL A 308 20.42 4.55 0.89
N VAL A 309 19.64 3.64 0.29
CA VAL A 309 19.16 2.41 0.94
C VAL A 309 20.34 1.55 1.46
N PRO A 310 21.35 1.19 0.63
CA PRO A 310 22.53 0.48 1.12
C PRO A 310 23.30 1.23 2.21
N ARG A 311 23.52 2.54 2.04
CA ARG A 311 24.27 3.35 3.01
C ARG A 311 23.59 3.36 4.38
N LEU A 312 22.26 3.47 4.43
CA LEU A 312 21.52 3.56 5.69
C LEU A 312 21.21 2.19 6.31
N LEU A 313 21.01 1.15 5.50
CA LEU A 313 20.45 -0.11 5.99
C LEU A 313 21.48 -1.25 6.12
N LEU A 314 22.54 -1.28 5.31
CA LEU A 314 23.60 -2.28 5.50
C LEU A 314 24.31 -2.17 6.86
N PRO A 315 24.60 -0.96 7.39
CA PRO A 315 25.22 -0.84 8.70
C PRO A 315 24.46 -1.58 9.80
N LEU A 316 23.12 -1.60 9.78
CA LEU A 316 22.29 -2.27 10.81
C LEU A 316 22.66 -3.75 11.03
N GLN A 317 23.26 -4.41 10.04
CA GLN A 317 23.68 -5.82 10.09
C GLN A 317 25.20 -6.00 9.83
N ALA A 318 25.97 -4.91 9.84
CA ALA A 318 27.41 -4.93 9.64
C ALA A 318 28.18 -4.98 10.97
N GLU A 319 29.49 -5.24 10.90
CA GLU A 319 30.40 -5.16 12.07
C GLU A 319 29.96 -6.05 13.24
N GLY A 320 29.36 -7.20 12.94
CA GLY A 320 28.86 -8.15 13.95
C GLY A 320 27.52 -7.78 14.57
N ARG A 321 26.85 -6.70 14.12
CA ARG A 321 25.50 -6.35 14.54
C ARG A 321 24.49 -7.36 13.99
N ILE A 322 23.50 -7.67 14.82
CA ILE A 322 22.37 -8.53 14.45
C ILE A 322 21.11 -7.68 14.54
N LEU A 323 20.49 -7.43 13.39
CA LEU A 323 19.19 -6.78 13.34
C LEU A 323 18.08 -7.82 13.50
N LYS A 324 17.21 -7.63 14.49
CA LYS A 324 16.08 -8.52 14.76
C LYS A 324 14.93 -8.26 13.76
N PRO A 325 14.44 -9.27 13.02
CA PRO A 325 13.17 -9.20 12.31
C PRO A 325 12.01 -9.12 13.31
N CYS A 326 11.44 -7.94 13.46
CA CYS A 326 10.30 -7.66 14.34
C CYS A 326 9.01 -7.71 13.52
N LEU A 327 7.96 -8.34 14.05
CA LEU A 327 6.63 -8.23 13.45
C LEU A 327 6.16 -6.78 13.55
N LEU A 328 5.87 -6.15 12.42
CA LEU A 328 5.44 -4.74 12.32
C LEU A 328 3.92 -4.61 12.23
N HIS A 329 3.39 -3.46 12.59
CA HIS A 329 2.03 -3.07 12.21
C HIS A 329 1.94 -2.83 10.70
N GLY A 330 2.90 -2.10 10.14
CA GLY A 330 3.02 -1.77 8.73
C GLY A 330 2.18 -0.60 8.22
N ASP A 331 1.28 -0.04 9.04
CA ASP A 331 0.46 1.15 8.75
C ASP A 331 -0.01 1.84 10.06
N CYS A 332 0.92 2.08 10.98
CA CYS A 332 0.61 2.64 12.29
C CYS A 332 0.51 4.17 12.22
N TRP A 333 -0.70 4.72 12.04
CA TRP A 333 -0.98 6.16 12.07
C TRP A 333 -2.25 6.46 12.90
N ASP A 334 -2.61 7.74 13.03
CA ASP A 334 -3.73 8.21 13.86
C ASP A 334 -5.01 7.37 13.72
N GLY A 335 -5.41 7.12 12.46
CA GLY A 335 -6.66 6.44 12.11
C GLY A 335 -6.70 4.95 12.48
N ASN A 336 -5.54 4.35 12.81
CA ASN A 336 -5.40 2.92 13.02
C ASN A 336 -5.03 2.56 14.48
N THR A 337 -5.12 3.53 15.40
CA THR A 337 -4.82 3.33 16.83
C THR A 337 -5.94 3.89 17.70
N ALA A 338 -6.28 3.23 18.80
CA ALA A 338 -7.32 3.69 19.71
C ALA A 338 -7.14 3.17 21.14
N ILE A 339 -7.83 3.79 22.09
CA ILE A 339 -8.09 3.27 23.42
C ILE A 339 -9.46 2.59 23.44
N GLU A 340 -9.52 1.36 23.91
CA GLU A 340 -10.79 0.64 24.07
C GLU A 340 -11.62 1.25 25.22
N ALA A 341 -12.86 1.66 24.91
CA ALA A 341 -13.74 2.41 25.81
C ALA A 341 -14.00 1.71 27.16
N LYS A 342 -14.03 0.37 27.17
CA LYS A 342 -14.38 -0.42 28.37
C LYS A 342 -13.17 -0.73 29.25
N THR A 343 -12.01 -0.96 28.65
CA THR A 343 -10.84 -1.48 29.36
C THR A 343 -9.75 -0.42 29.54
N GLY A 344 -9.77 0.65 28.76
CA GLY A 344 -8.71 1.66 28.73
C GLY A 344 -7.42 1.16 28.08
N VAL A 345 -7.46 0.00 27.40
CA VAL A 345 -6.27 -0.60 26.76
C VAL A 345 -6.08 -0.01 25.36
N ALA A 346 -4.85 0.39 25.06
CA ALA A 346 -4.46 0.77 23.70
C ALA A 346 -4.46 -0.45 22.77
N PHE A 347 -5.03 -0.29 21.58
CA PHE A 347 -5.03 -1.30 20.54
C PHE A 347 -4.87 -0.66 19.16
N VAL A 348 -4.47 -1.49 18.20
CA VAL A 348 -4.26 -1.13 16.80
C VAL A 348 -5.10 -2.02 15.88
N PHE A 349 -5.41 -1.54 14.68
CA PHE A 349 -6.26 -2.22 13.71
C PHE A 349 -5.89 -1.78 12.29
N ASP A 350 -6.53 -2.34 11.25
CA ASP A 350 -6.16 -2.11 9.85
C ASP A 350 -4.67 -2.40 9.59
N VAL A 351 -4.21 -3.53 10.13
CA VAL A 351 -2.80 -3.94 10.10
C VAL A 351 -2.41 -4.54 8.77
N CYS A 352 -1.18 -4.25 8.34
CA CYS A 352 -0.61 -4.76 7.11
C CYS A 352 0.82 -5.23 7.43
N SER A 353 0.90 -6.38 8.11
CA SER A 353 2.09 -6.80 8.86
C SER A 353 3.09 -7.60 8.04
N PHE A 354 4.37 -7.45 8.39
CA PHE A 354 5.46 -8.31 7.96
C PHE A 354 6.61 -8.25 8.99
N TYR A 355 7.58 -9.15 8.91
CA TYR A 355 8.77 -9.10 9.76
C TYR A 355 9.81 -8.16 9.15
N GLY A 356 10.05 -7.02 9.80
CA GLY A 356 10.96 -5.98 9.32
C GLY A 356 11.82 -5.38 10.43
N HIS A 357 12.44 -4.23 10.15
CA HIS A 357 13.09 -3.43 11.16
C HIS A 357 12.04 -2.62 11.94
N ASN A 358 12.08 -2.67 13.28
CA ASN A 358 11.11 -2.02 14.17
C ASN A 358 10.96 -0.50 13.95
N GLU A 359 11.98 0.17 13.42
CA GLU A 359 11.94 1.60 13.10
C GLU A 359 11.04 1.94 11.89
N TYR A 360 10.66 0.94 11.08
CA TYR A 360 9.79 1.13 9.91
C TYR A 360 8.43 1.73 10.29
N ASP A 361 7.79 1.22 11.36
CA ASP A 361 6.50 1.74 11.83
C ASP A 361 6.58 3.19 12.30
N ILE A 362 7.74 3.62 12.80
CA ILE A 362 7.99 5.00 13.23
C ILE A 362 8.19 5.94 12.04
N GLY A 363 8.52 5.40 10.86
CA GLY A 363 8.60 6.17 9.60
C GLY A 363 7.29 6.88 9.29
N ASN A 364 6.14 6.22 9.50
CA ASN A 364 4.83 6.85 9.27
C ASN A 364 4.57 8.02 10.23
N TRP A 365 5.18 8.02 11.42
CA TRP A 365 5.02 9.08 12.41
C TRP A 365 5.80 10.34 12.05
N ARG A 366 6.64 10.35 11.01
CA ARG A 366 7.37 11.58 10.65
C ARG A 366 6.50 12.67 10.03
N ALA A 367 5.44 12.29 9.32
CA ALA A 367 4.68 13.25 8.54
C ALA A 367 3.82 14.13 9.46
N PRO A 368 4.01 15.46 9.50
CA PRO A 368 3.25 16.36 10.36
C PRO A 368 1.74 16.26 10.21
N ARG A 369 1.23 15.80 9.06
CA ARG A 369 -0.21 15.50 8.87
C ARG A 369 -0.81 14.50 9.86
N HIS A 370 0.02 13.78 10.62
CA HIS A 370 -0.40 12.81 11.63
C HIS A 370 -0.13 13.32 13.05
N ARG A 371 -1.07 13.16 13.99
CA ARG A 371 -0.92 13.41 15.43
C ARG A 371 0.18 12.56 16.06
N LEU A 372 0.43 11.37 15.53
CA LEU A 372 1.53 10.51 15.97
C LEU A 372 2.91 11.15 15.69
N SER A 373 3.00 12.22 14.90
CA SER A 373 4.23 13.00 14.70
C SER A 373 4.66 13.86 15.88
N SER A 374 3.81 13.96 16.91
CA SER A 374 4.21 14.60 18.16
C SER A 374 5.40 13.87 18.78
N GLU A 375 6.40 14.65 19.20
CA GLU A 375 7.59 14.17 19.92
C GLU A 375 7.28 13.27 21.12
N ALA A 376 6.06 13.37 21.68
CA ALA A 376 5.60 12.48 22.73
C ALA A 376 5.61 11.00 22.32
N TYR A 377 5.14 10.66 21.12
CA TYR A 377 5.10 9.26 20.65
C TYR A 377 6.51 8.72 20.41
N ILE A 378 7.33 9.47 19.69
CA ILE A 378 8.71 9.08 19.37
C ILE A 378 9.54 8.90 20.64
N ARG A 379 9.41 9.82 21.61
CA ARG A 379 10.13 9.73 22.89
C ARG A 379 9.72 8.52 23.70
N ASN A 380 8.41 8.27 23.85
CA ASN A 380 7.93 7.11 24.60
C ASN A 380 8.33 5.80 23.92
N TYR A 381 8.33 5.74 22.58
CA TYR A 381 8.78 4.54 21.87
C TYR A 381 10.27 4.28 22.09
N LYS A 382 11.13 5.31 21.95
CA LYS A 382 12.58 5.22 22.23
C LYS A 382 12.91 4.79 23.67
N GLN A 383 12.05 5.11 24.64
CA GLN A 383 12.19 4.66 26.02
C GLN A 383 11.93 3.15 26.19
N ASN A 384 11.05 2.57 25.37
CA ASN A 384 10.67 1.17 25.43
C ASN A 384 11.48 0.28 24.45
N PHE A 385 11.96 0.85 23.35
CA PHE A 385 12.80 0.18 22.34
C PHE A 385 13.94 1.13 21.92
N PRO A 386 15.20 0.84 22.30
CA PRO A 386 16.34 1.70 21.95
C PRO A 386 16.53 1.85 20.45
N VAL A 387 17.04 3.02 20.04
CA VAL A 387 17.45 3.32 18.66
C VAL A 387 18.50 2.32 18.18
N SER A 388 18.37 1.83 16.94
CA SER A 388 19.34 0.90 16.35
C SER A 388 20.64 1.63 15.99
N GLU A 389 21.78 0.96 16.18
CA GLU A 389 23.09 1.46 15.76
C GLU A 389 23.26 1.38 14.23
N PRO A 390 23.79 2.42 13.55
CA PRO A 390 24.38 3.64 14.12
C PRO A 390 23.29 4.63 14.54
N VAL A 391 23.34 5.11 15.79
CA VAL A 391 22.29 6.01 16.32
C VAL A 391 22.19 7.33 15.55
N GLU A 392 23.29 7.80 14.99
CA GLU A 392 23.36 9.03 14.20
C GLU A 392 22.58 8.95 12.89
N ASP A 393 22.32 7.75 12.38
CA ASP A 393 21.57 7.53 11.14
C ASP A 393 20.04 7.45 11.40
N TRP A 394 19.56 7.51 12.65
CA TRP A 394 18.13 7.37 13.00
C TRP A 394 17.23 8.31 12.21
N ASP A 395 17.55 9.61 12.14
CA ASP A 395 16.65 10.57 11.51
C ASP A 395 16.57 10.35 9.99
N ALA A 396 17.69 9.99 9.35
CA ALA A 396 17.73 9.63 7.94
C ALA A 396 17.05 8.29 7.65
N ARG A 397 17.19 7.28 8.52
CA ARG A 397 16.48 5.99 8.38
C ARG A 397 14.98 6.17 8.49
N THR A 398 14.51 6.96 9.46
CA THR A 398 13.08 7.21 9.61
C THR A 398 12.52 8.02 8.43
N LEU A 399 13.28 8.97 7.87
CA LEU A 399 12.90 9.69 6.63
C LEU A 399 12.85 8.75 5.42
N LEU A 400 13.80 7.82 5.32
CA LEU A 400 13.75 6.77 4.31
C LEU A 400 12.47 5.93 4.47
N TYR A 401 12.18 5.45 5.69
CA TYR A 401 10.97 4.67 5.97
C TYR A 401 9.67 5.43 5.71
N SER A 402 9.62 6.74 5.87
CA SER A 402 8.42 7.52 5.56
C SER A 402 8.06 7.52 4.07
N LEU A 403 9.02 7.25 3.17
CA LEU A 403 8.79 7.27 1.72
C LEU A 403 7.74 6.24 1.26
N THR A 404 7.71 5.03 1.82
CA THR A 404 6.72 4.01 1.41
C THR A 404 5.29 4.49 1.68
N PHE A 405 5.09 5.17 2.81
CA PHE A 405 3.82 5.75 3.20
C PHE A 405 3.45 6.98 2.36
N ASN A 406 4.40 7.90 2.17
CA ASN A 406 4.14 9.15 1.46
C ASN A 406 4.00 8.96 -0.05
N ILE A 407 4.75 8.03 -0.65
CA ILE A 407 4.53 7.60 -2.04
C ILE A 407 3.14 6.97 -2.18
N GLY A 408 2.79 6.03 -1.29
CA GLY A 408 1.45 5.42 -1.29
C GLY A 408 0.33 6.44 -1.17
N ASN A 409 0.50 7.45 -0.31
CA ASN A 409 -0.42 8.57 -0.20
C ASN A 409 -0.52 9.34 -1.54
N THR A 410 0.62 9.69 -2.13
CA THR A 410 0.71 10.46 -3.38
C THR A 410 -0.07 9.81 -4.52
N ILE A 411 -0.02 8.47 -4.65
CA ILE A 411 -0.54 7.78 -5.83
C ILE A 411 -1.94 7.18 -5.65
N TYR A 412 -2.40 6.94 -4.42
CA TYR A 412 -3.68 6.28 -4.15
C TYR A 412 -4.67 7.09 -3.31
N ILE A 413 -4.27 8.21 -2.71
CA ILE A 413 -5.20 9.07 -1.97
C ILE A 413 -5.70 10.18 -2.90
N PRO A 414 -7.03 10.24 -3.19
CA PRO A 414 -7.59 11.29 -4.01
C PRO A 414 -7.28 12.68 -3.45
N GLY A 415 -6.86 13.61 -4.32
CA GLY A 415 -6.52 14.97 -3.91
C GLY A 415 -5.21 15.12 -3.14
N SER A 416 -4.37 14.08 -3.08
CA SER A 416 -3.07 14.16 -2.41
C SER A 416 -2.18 15.27 -2.99
N GLN A 417 -1.58 16.04 -2.09
CA GLN A 417 -0.62 17.12 -2.40
C GLN A 417 0.83 16.71 -2.06
N GLN A 418 1.07 15.41 -1.86
CA GLN A 418 2.35 14.88 -1.36
C GLN A 418 3.46 14.75 -2.42
N ARG A 419 3.14 14.96 -3.70
CA ARG A 419 4.07 14.77 -4.82
C ARG A 419 5.40 15.47 -4.62
N GLN A 420 5.38 16.76 -4.28
CA GLN A 420 6.61 17.55 -4.10
C GLN A 420 7.37 17.15 -2.83
N ILE A 421 6.65 16.82 -1.75
CA ILE A 421 7.24 16.42 -0.46
C ILE A 421 8.08 15.14 -0.65
N VAL A 422 7.51 14.14 -1.30
CA VAL A 422 8.21 12.87 -1.58
C VAL A 422 9.48 13.11 -2.41
N PHE A 423 9.41 13.98 -3.42
CA PHE A 423 10.58 14.34 -4.21
C PHE A 423 11.64 15.06 -3.37
N ASP A 424 11.25 16.05 -2.57
CA ASP A 424 12.15 16.82 -1.72
C ASP A 424 12.85 15.93 -0.67
N ASP A 425 12.12 15.00 -0.06
CA ASP A 425 12.66 14.04 0.92
C ASP A 425 13.72 13.13 0.28
N MET A 426 13.44 12.55 -0.89
CA MET A 426 14.42 11.74 -1.62
C MET A 426 15.62 12.56 -2.10
N HIS A 427 15.37 13.77 -2.61
CA HIS A 427 16.43 14.67 -3.04
C HIS A 427 17.34 15.05 -1.87
N MET A 428 16.78 15.32 -0.69
CA MET A 428 17.54 15.59 0.53
C MET A 428 18.40 14.39 0.93
N LEU A 429 17.83 13.18 0.95
CA LEU A 429 18.58 11.96 1.23
C LEU A 429 19.72 11.75 0.23
N CYS A 430 19.46 11.92 -1.06
CA CYS A 430 20.49 11.83 -2.10
C CYS A 430 21.57 12.90 -1.92
N HIS A 431 21.20 14.12 -1.54
CA HIS A 431 22.14 15.20 -1.27
C HIS A 431 23.05 14.90 -0.07
N LEU A 432 22.52 14.26 0.98
CA LEU A 432 23.28 13.90 2.17
C LEU A 432 24.26 12.74 1.93
N PHE A 433 23.89 11.76 1.11
CA PHE A 433 24.63 10.50 1.01
C PHE A 433 25.31 10.24 -0.34
N CYS A 434 24.93 10.95 -1.41
CA CYS A 434 25.55 10.84 -2.73
C CYS A 434 25.43 12.17 -3.54
N PRO A 435 25.95 13.30 -2.99
CA PRO A 435 25.78 14.62 -3.61
C PRO A 435 26.39 14.74 -5.00
N ASP A 436 27.53 14.09 -5.23
CA ASP A 436 28.23 14.13 -6.51
C ASP A 436 27.48 13.34 -7.59
N GLU A 437 26.98 12.15 -7.27
CA GLU A 437 26.13 11.38 -8.18
C GLU A 437 24.79 12.06 -8.45
N LEU A 438 24.17 12.67 -7.43
CA LEU A 438 22.95 13.47 -7.60
C LEU A 438 23.19 14.61 -8.58
N LYS A 439 24.25 15.40 -8.37
CA LYS A 439 24.59 16.50 -9.26
C LYS A 439 24.83 16.01 -10.69
N ALA A 440 25.65 14.96 -10.85
CA ALA A 440 25.96 14.41 -12.17
C ALA A 440 24.72 13.89 -12.91
N ALA A 441 23.82 13.19 -12.22
CA ALA A 441 22.59 12.67 -12.79
C ALA A 441 21.61 13.80 -13.19
N MET A 442 21.46 14.81 -12.34
CA MET A 442 20.61 15.98 -12.61
C MET A 442 21.16 16.84 -13.75
N ASP A 443 22.47 17.06 -13.81
CA ASP A 443 23.11 17.80 -14.91
C ASP A 443 22.98 17.05 -16.24
N LYS A 444 23.13 15.71 -16.22
CA LYS A 444 22.90 14.87 -17.39
C LYS A 444 21.46 14.97 -17.89
N LEU A 445 20.48 14.91 -16.99
CA LEU A 445 19.07 15.01 -17.35
C LEU A 445 18.76 16.35 -18.05
N LYS A 446 19.28 17.47 -17.52
CA LYS A 446 19.15 18.80 -18.14
C LYS A 446 19.85 18.90 -19.50
N GLY A 447 21.02 18.25 -19.64
CA GLY A 447 21.74 18.15 -20.91
C GLY A 447 20.95 17.37 -21.97
N ASP A 448 20.32 16.27 -21.59
CA ASP A 448 19.50 15.46 -22.49
C ASP A 448 18.20 16.21 -22.90
N SER A 449 17.59 16.97 -21.99
CA SER A 449 16.44 17.84 -22.31
C SER A 449 16.77 18.92 -23.33
N THR A 450 17.91 19.61 -23.18
CA THR A 450 18.34 20.67 -24.10
C THR A 450 18.70 20.15 -25.49
N ILE A 451 19.25 18.94 -25.60
CA ILE A 451 19.47 18.28 -26.89
C ILE A 451 18.14 17.91 -27.55
N SER A 452 17.17 17.41 -26.79
CA SER A 452 15.85 17.04 -27.33
C SER A 452 15.07 18.23 -27.90
N GLU A 453 15.10 19.39 -27.23
CA GLU A 453 14.46 20.63 -27.70
C GLU A 453 15.15 21.19 -28.95
N SER A 454 16.48 21.09 -29.03
CA SER A 454 17.25 21.55 -30.21
C SER A 454 17.00 20.72 -31.48
N SER A 455 16.44 19.52 -31.34
CA SER A 455 16.15 18.60 -32.45
C SER A 455 14.72 18.71 -33.01
N GLN A 456 13.87 19.58 -32.44
CA GLN A 456 12.47 19.79 -32.89
C GLN A 456 12.23 21.07 -33.72
N THR A 457 13.26 21.73 -34.24
CA THR A 457 13.08 22.84 -35.20
C THR A 457 12.80 22.30 -36.61
N GLY A 458 11.57 21.82 -36.84
CA GLY A 458 11.08 21.36 -38.13
C GLY A 458 9.55 21.34 -38.17
N HIS A 459 8.92 22.51 -38.23
CA HIS A 459 7.47 22.64 -38.43
C HIS A 459 7.02 22.03 -39.78
N PRO A 460 5.80 21.48 -39.80
CA PRO A 460 4.78 22.10 -40.63
C PRO A 460 3.53 22.49 -39.81
N THR A 461 3.02 23.67 -40.10
CA THR A 461 1.75 24.24 -39.64
C THR A 461 0.54 23.46 -40.14
N MET A 462 -0.44 23.14 -39.27
CA MET A 462 -1.88 23.15 -39.62
C MET A 462 -2.77 23.39 -38.39
N HIS A 463 -3.51 24.51 -38.48
CA HIS A 463 -4.87 24.82 -38.02
C HIS A 463 -5.41 24.39 -36.65
N GLN A 464 -5.81 25.43 -35.91
CA GLN A 464 -6.78 25.44 -34.81
C GLN A 464 -8.08 24.72 -35.21
N ASN A 465 -8.59 23.89 -34.30
CA ASN A 465 -10.03 23.66 -34.20
C ASN A 465 -10.38 23.47 -32.72
N ASP A 466 -11.12 24.43 -32.20
CA ASP A 466 -11.75 24.41 -30.88
C ASP A 466 -12.84 23.32 -30.84
N GLY A 467 -12.90 22.57 -29.75
CA GLY A 467 -13.89 21.51 -29.56
C GLY A 467 -13.78 20.83 -28.20
N PHE A 468 -14.00 21.59 -27.13
CA PHE A 468 -14.36 21.03 -25.83
C PHE A 468 -15.76 20.40 -25.94
N VAL A 469 -15.87 19.10 -25.66
CA VAL A 469 -17.17 18.44 -25.42
C VAL A 469 -17.23 18.16 -23.92
N GLU A 470 -18.04 18.98 -23.24
CA GLU A 470 -18.54 18.70 -21.90
C GLU A 470 -19.41 17.45 -21.94
N ALA A 471 -19.10 16.46 -21.10
CA ALA A 471 -20.03 15.40 -20.75
C ALA A 471 -20.59 15.74 -19.36
N GLU A 472 -21.79 16.31 -19.36
CA GLU A 472 -22.63 16.45 -18.16
C GLU A 472 -22.89 15.08 -17.55
N ALA A 473 -22.36 14.85 -16.34
CA ALA A 473 -22.88 13.85 -15.43
C ALA A 473 -23.70 14.58 -14.35
N GLN A 474 -25.01 14.64 -14.56
CA GLN A 474 -25.96 15.01 -13.53
C GLN A 474 -25.92 13.95 -12.41
N GLY A 475 -25.47 14.36 -11.23
CA GLY A 475 -25.50 13.58 -10.01
C GLY A 475 -25.46 14.52 -8.82
N ASN A 476 -26.62 14.65 -8.16
CA ASN A 476 -26.92 15.46 -6.97
C ASN A 476 -25.73 16.02 -6.19
N GLU A 477 -25.71 17.35 -6.11
CA GLU A 477 -25.00 18.15 -5.12
C GLU A 477 -25.50 17.79 -3.71
N GLU A 478 -24.69 17.07 -2.94
CA GLU A 478 -24.57 17.32 -1.50
C GLU A 478 -23.11 17.69 -1.25
N GLU A 479 -22.89 18.92 -0.83
CA GLU A 479 -21.60 19.49 -0.44
C GLU A 479 -20.98 18.65 0.68
N GLU A 480 -19.99 17.81 0.36
CA GLU A 480 -19.18 17.12 1.37
C GLU A 480 -17.81 17.79 1.54
N GLU A 481 -17.68 18.47 2.67
CA GLU A 481 -16.51 19.13 3.21
C GLU A 481 -15.44 18.09 3.57
N TRP A 482 -14.45 17.91 2.69
CA TRP A 482 -13.29 17.03 2.92
C TRP A 482 -12.24 17.74 3.75
N LEU A 483 -12.28 17.54 5.07
CA LEU A 483 -11.19 17.91 5.97
C LEU A 483 -10.88 16.77 6.96
N LEU A 484 -9.59 16.45 7.01
CA LEU A 484 -8.79 15.72 8.01
C LEU A 484 -8.55 14.23 7.80
#